data_AF-A0A7C7RR84-F1
#
_entry.id   AF-A0A7C7RR84-F1
#
_cell.length_a   1.000
_cell.length_b   1.000
_cell.length_c   1.000
_cell.angle_alpha   90.00
_cell.angle_beta   90.00
_cell.angle_gamma   90.00
#
_symmetry.space_group_name_H-M   'P 1'
#
loop_
_entity.id
_entity.type
_entity.pdbx_description
1 polymer ?
#
loop_
_entity_poly.entity_id
_entity_poly.type
_entity_poly.pdbx_seq_one_letter_code
_entity_poly.pdbx_strand_id
1 'polypeptide(L)' 'MDEQPNILLITTDQHRGDHLSIAGHPVVETPNLDSFINHGAYFPNAYSEIPPTMGARLCMLR' A
#
# COMPACT_ATOMS: atom_id res chain seq x y z
N MET A 1 13.80 -21.55 -4.15
CA MET A 1 13.58 -20.14 -3.75
C MET A 1 14.92 -19.59 -3.39
N ASP A 2 15.23 -18.37 -3.82
CA ASP A 2 16.48 -17.70 -3.38
C ASP A 2 16.42 -17.56 -1.85
N GLU A 3 17.51 -17.86 -1.15
CA GLU A 3 17.53 -17.79 0.32
C GLU A 3 17.40 -16.34 0.82
N GLN A 4 17.66 -15.36 -0.06
CA GLN A 4 17.54 -13.94 0.22
C GLN A 4 16.73 -13.23 -0.88
N PRO A 5 15.40 -13.15 -0.75
CA PRO A 5 14.59 -12.46 -1.73
C PRO A 5 14.88 -10.95 -1.75
N ASN A 6 14.80 -10.35 -2.93
CA ASN A 6 14.80 -8.88 -3.05
C ASN A 6 13.51 -8.31 -2.46
N ILE A 7 13.61 -7.24 -1.67
CA ILE A 7 12.48 -6.56 -1.05
C ILE A 7 12.32 -5.18 -1.70
N LEU A 8 11.14 -4.91 -2.26
CA LEU A 8 10.76 -3.60 -2.80
C LEU A 8 9.65 -2.99 -1.94
N LEU A 9 9.97 -1.89 -1.25
CA LEU A 9 9.00 -1.10 -0.49
C LEU A 9 8.55 0.11 -1.32
N ILE A 10 7.28 0.14 -1.73
CA ILE A 10 6.67 1.26 -2.43
C ILE A 10 5.75 1.99 -1.46
N THR A 11 5.91 3.31 -1.35
CA THR A 11 5.04 4.17 -0.53
C THR A 11 4.48 5.30 -1.37
N THR A 12 3.20 5.59 -1.21
CA THR A 12 2.53 6.73 -1.84
C THR A 12 2.42 7.91 -0.88
N ASP A 13 2.39 9.15 -1.39
CA ASP A 13 2.12 10.33 -0.57
C ASP A 13 0.63 10.68 -0.63
N GLN A 14 0.01 10.91 0.53
CA GLN A 14 -1.39 11.33 0.67
C GLN A 14 -2.44 10.45 -0.04
N HIS A 15 -2.14 9.18 -0.33
CA HIS A 15 -3.10 8.24 -0.92
C HIS A 15 -4.11 7.79 0.13
N ARG A 16 -5.39 8.04 -0.12
CA ARG A 16 -6.48 7.56 0.73
C ARG A 16 -6.70 6.06 0.53
N GLY A 17 -6.97 5.34 1.62
CA GLY A 17 -7.23 3.89 1.58
C GLY A 17 -8.47 3.49 0.78
N ASP A 18 -9.43 4.40 0.61
CA ASP A 18 -10.65 4.19 -0.18
C ASP A 18 -10.50 4.57 -1.67
N HIS A 19 -9.35 5.11 -2.09
CA HIS A 19 -9.05 5.44 -3.50
C HIS A 19 -8.35 4.27 -4.21
N LEU A 20 -8.97 3.09 -4.16
CA LEU A 20 -8.53 1.87 -4.84
C LEU A 20 -9.76 1.18 -5.43
N SER A 21 -9.66 0.58 -6.62
CA SER A 21 -10.77 -0.20 -7.19
C SER A 21 -11.16 -1.38 -6.31
N ILE A 22 -10.18 -2.08 -5.72
CA ILE A 22 -10.45 -3.17 -4.77
C ILE A 22 -11.15 -2.71 -3.47
N ALA A 23 -10.99 -1.43 -3.09
CA ALA A 23 -11.73 -0.84 -1.97
C ALA A 23 -13.17 -0.46 -2.34
N GLY A 24 -13.61 -0.73 -3.57
CA GLY A 24 -14.95 -0.44 -4.07
C GLY A 24 -15.16 1.00 -4.53
N HIS A 25 -14.09 1.74 -4.87
CA HIS A 25 -14.23 3.11 -5.35
C HIS A 25 -15.06 3.15 -6.65
N PRO A 26 -16.07 4.04 -6.78
CA PRO A 26 -17.04 3.97 -7.88
C PRO A 26 -16.49 4.37 -9.26
N VAL A 27 -15.32 5.02 -9.31
CA VAL A 27 -14.73 5.61 -10.53
C VAL A 27 -13.25 5.31 -10.70
N VAL A 28 -12.52 4.96 -9.63
CA VAL A 28 -11.06 4.88 -9.68
C VAL A 28 -10.71 3.47 -10.11
N GLU A 29 -9.94 3.38 -11.18
CA GLU A 29 -9.44 2.11 -11.70
C GLU A 29 -7.94 2.01 -11.39
N THR A 30 -7.55 0.95 -10.67
CA THR A 30 -6.13 0.68 -10.36
C THR A 30 -5.70 -0.69 -10.86
N PRO A 31 -5.77 -0.97 -12.19
CA PRO A 31 -5.61 -2.32 -12.73
C PRO A 31 -4.25 -2.97 -12.40
N ASN A 32 -3.18 -2.17 -12.31
CA ASN A 32 -1.85 -2.67 -11.94
C ASN A 32 -1.77 -3.07 -10.46
N LEU A 33 -2.38 -2.28 -9.56
CA LEU A 33 -2.44 -2.62 -8.14
C LEU A 33 -3.37 -3.81 -7.91
N ASP A 34 -4.51 -3.87 -8.60
CA ASP A 34 -5.45 -4.99 -8.50
C ASP A 34 -4.80 -6.30 -8.93
N SER A 35 -4.05 -6.27 -10.05
CA SER A 35 -3.26 -7.42 -10.50
C SER A 35 -2.22 -7.85 -9.46
N PHE A 36 -1.51 -6.90 -8.85
CA PHE A 36 -0.53 -7.19 -7.79
C PHE A 36 -1.20 -7.82 -6.56
N ILE A 37 -2.34 -7.27 -6.13
CA ILE A 37 -3.08 -7.73 -4.96
C ILE A 37 -3.68 -9.13 -5.17
N ASN A 38 -4.17 -9.43 -6.38
CA ASN A 38 -4.70 -10.77 -6.72
C ASN A 38 -3.67 -11.90 -6.60
N HIS A 39 -2.37 -11.57 -6.64
CA HIS A 39 -1.26 -12.51 -6.44
C HIS A 39 -0.62 -12.38 -5.04
N GLY A 40 -1.21 -11.57 -4.16
CA GLY A 40 -0.65 -11.21 -2.86
C GLY A 40 -1.69 -11.14 -1.76
N ALA A 41 -1.56 -10.17 -0.88
CA ALA A 41 -2.46 -9.95 0.24
C ALA A 41 -2.90 -8.49 0.30
N TYR A 42 -4.15 -8.28 0.73
CA TYR A 42 -4.75 -6.95 0.93
C TYR A 42 -5.15 -6.76 2.38
N PHE A 43 -4.79 -5.60 2.94
CA PHE A 43 -5.06 -5.24 4.33
C PHE A 43 -5.98 -4.00 4.36
N PRO A 44 -7.33 -4.18 4.39
CA PRO A 44 -8.27 -3.06 4.37
C PRO A 44 -8.24 -2.20 5.64
N ASN A 45 -7.64 -2.72 6.72
CA ASN A 45 -7.53 -2.06 8.03
C ASN A 45 -6.06 -1.77 8.37
N ALA A 46 -5.29 -1.25 7.42
CA ALA A 46 -3.91 -0.81 7.63
C ALA A 46 -3.87 0.69 7.97
N TYR A 47 -3.25 1.05 9.09
CA TYR A 47 -3.21 2.42 9.60
C TYR A 47 -1.77 2.97 9.63
N SER A 48 -1.61 4.25 9.33
CA SER A 48 -0.36 4.96 9.60
C SER A 48 -0.28 5.29 11.08
N GLU A 49 0.88 5.07 11.70
CA GLU A 49 1.12 5.40 13.12
C GLU A 49 0.91 6.89 13.42
N ILE A 50 1.28 7.74 12.45
CA ILE A 50 1.31 9.20 12.59
C ILE A 50 0.76 9.83 11.29
N PRO A 51 -0.08 10.87 11.33
CA PRO A 51 -0.62 11.47 10.10
C PRO A 51 0.40 12.26 9.25
N PRO A 52 1.32 13.06 9.84
CA PRO A 52 2.37 13.73 9.06
C PRO A 52 3.31 12.79 8.28
N THR A 53 3.59 13.12 7.02
CA THR A 53 4.46 12.36 6.11
C THR A 53 5.82 12.02 6.70
N MET A 54 6.51 12.98 7.33
CA MET A 54 7.84 12.73 7.91
C MET A 54 7.79 11.73 9.06
N GLY A 55 6.81 11.87 9.96
CA GLY A 55 6.65 10.97 11.10
C GLY A 55 6.30 9.55 10.65
N ALA A 56 5.34 9.43 9.73
CA ALA A 56 4.91 8.15 9.17
C ALA A 56 6.08 7.38 8.53
N ARG A 57 6.86 8.04 7.65
CA ARG A 57 7.99 7.40 6.98
C ARG A 57 9.13 7.05 7.93
N LEU A 58 9.35 7.88 8.96
CA LEU A 58 10.34 7.58 9.98
C LEU A 58 9.98 6.31 10.79
N CYS A 59 8.70 6.14 11.13
CA CYS A 59 8.21 4.94 11.81
C CYS A 59 8.32 3.67 10.95
N MET A 60 8.21 3.78 9.62
CA MET A 60 8.33 2.62 8.72
C MET A 60 9.77 2.13 8.50
N LEU A 61 10.76 3.02 8.61
CA LEU A 61 12.17 2.74 8.29
C LEU A 61 13.06 2.48 9.51
N ARG A 62 12.48 2.51 10.72
CA ARG A 62 13.17 2.26 11.98
C ARG A 62 12.72 0.94 12.57
#